data_AF-A0A8I6S1I8-F1
#
_entry.id   AF-A0A8I6S1I8-F1
#
_cell.length_a   1.000
_cell.length_b   1.000
_cell.length_c   1.000
_cell.angle_alpha   90.00
_cell.angle_beta   90.00
_cell.angle_gamma   90.00
#
_symmetry.space_group_name_H-M   'P 1'
#
loop_
_entity.id
_entity.type
_entity.pdbx_description
1 polymer ?
#
loop_
_entity_poly.entity_id
_entity_poly.type
_entity_poly.pdbx_seq_one_letter_code
_entity_poly.pdbx_strand_id
1 'polypeptide(L)'
;MLRLLGGLKDYLKWQPIVTDNAVFRLHNLFTTVLLLACSLIVTATQYVGNPIQCIVNGLPANPINTYCWITSTFTMPDAFRRQVGVEVAHPGVSNDYGNEAKKYYTYYQWVCFVLFFQAILCYTPKWIWDAWEGGLMRTIIMGLNIGVCADEQKCQKKQALLDYLIKHISRHNTYAMRYWFCEVLCLVNIIGQLYLMNTFFDGEFMSYGLRVMSFSEETQENRVDPMVYVFPRVTKCTFHKFGPSGTIQKHDSLCVLPLNIVNEKTYILIWFWFIILATLLTVLVVYRIVILVVPGVRPYLLRARNRMVPMSVAEEISKSTDIGDWWVLYMLGRNMDPLIYKEVITELSKKIQTAASNSQ
;
A
#
# COMPACT_ATOMS: atom_id res chain seq x y z
N MET A 1 -12.48 -11.82 -14.22
CA MET A 1 -12.27 -11.82 -12.75
C MET A 1 -11.43 -12.99 -12.25
N LEU A 2 -11.80 -14.25 -12.52
CA LEU A 2 -11.10 -15.44 -12.01
C LEU A 2 -9.62 -15.56 -12.41
N ARG A 3 -9.20 -15.07 -13.58
CA ARG A 3 -7.78 -15.09 -14.01
C ARG A 3 -6.89 -14.07 -13.26
N LEU A 4 -7.42 -12.89 -12.91
CA LEU A 4 -6.72 -11.87 -12.11
C LEU A 4 -6.66 -12.29 -10.63
N LEU A 5 -7.74 -12.86 -10.10
CA LEU A 5 -7.76 -13.52 -8.79
C LEU A 5 -6.88 -14.79 -8.75
N GLY A 6 -6.64 -15.43 -9.90
CA GLY A 6 -5.68 -16.53 -10.03
C GLY A 6 -4.25 -16.15 -9.63
N GLY A 7 -3.86 -14.88 -9.82
CA GLY A 7 -2.59 -14.34 -9.34
C GLY A 7 -2.50 -14.23 -7.81
N LEU A 8 -3.63 -14.08 -7.10
CA LEU A 8 -3.65 -14.16 -5.62
C LEU A 8 -3.32 -15.56 -5.10
N LYS A 9 -3.51 -16.62 -5.90
CA LYS A 9 -3.10 -17.97 -5.49
C LYS A 9 -1.58 -18.04 -5.30
N ASP A 10 -0.82 -17.33 -6.13
CA ASP A 10 0.63 -17.22 -5.97
C ASP A 10 1.03 -16.33 -4.77
N TYR A 11 0.13 -15.47 -4.28
CA TYR A 11 0.31 -14.68 -3.04
C TYR A 11 0.15 -15.52 -1.76
N LEU A 12 -0.76 -16.50 -1.77
CA LEU A 12 -0.93 -17.47 -0.68
C LEU A 12 0.04 -18.66 -0.76
N LYS A 13 0.80 -18.79 -1.87
CA LYS A 13 1.83 -19.81 -1.96
C LYS A 13 2.92 -19.51 -0.94
N TRP A 14 3.18 -20.50 -0.10
CA TRP A 14 4.31 -20.49 0.82
C TRP A 14 5.61 -20.33 0.02
N GLN A 15 6.29 -19.21 0.22
CA GLN A 15 7.61 -19.02 -0.37
C GLN A 15 8.61 -19.92 0.39
N PRO A 16 9.36 -20.79 -0.30
CA PRO A 16 10.27 -21.72 0.35
C PRO A 16 11.46 -21.01 1.03
N ILE A 17 11.75 -19.78 0.61
CA ILE A 17 12.77 -18.90 1.17
C ILE A 17 12.15 -17.53 1.36
N VAL A 18 12.25 -17.01 2.58
CA VAL A 18 11.63 -15.78 3.04
C VAL A 18 12.72 -14.72 3.10
N THR A 19 12.71 -13.78 2.16
CA THR A 19 13.77 -12.75 2.01
C THR A 19 13.31 -11.36 2.46
N ASP A 20 12.03 -11.24 2.75
CA ASP A 20 11.28 -10.00 2.98
C ASP A 20 10.44 -10.08 4.26
N ASN A 21 10.14 -8.94 4.86
CA ASN A 21 9.38 -8.87 6.11
C ASN A 21 7.85 -8.92 5.86
N ALA A 22 7.06 -9.31 6.87
CA ALA A 22 5.60 -9.35 6.77
C ALA A 22 5.00 -7.98 6.42
N VAL A 23 5.46 -6.92 7.09
CA VAL A 23 5.02 -5.54 6.82
C VAL A 23 5.40 -5.09 5.40
N PHE A 24 6.59 -5.48 4.92
CA PHE A 24 7.03 -5.20 3.55
C PHE A 24 6.13 -5.88 2.51
N ARG A 25 5.66 -7.10 2.78
CA ARG A 25 4.68 -7.81 1.93
C ARG A 25 3.31 -7.17 1.98
N LEU A 26 2.85 -6.73 3.15
CA LEU A 26 1.58 -6.01 3.29
C LEU A 26 1.59 -4.73 2.45
N HIS A 27 2.70 -3.99 2.45
CA HIS A 27 2.83 -2.81 1.60
C HIS A 27 2.88 -3.18 0.12
N ASN A 28 3.88 -3.94 -0.32
CA ASN A 28 4.16 -4.03 -1.76
C ASN A 28 3.28 -5.01 -2.53
N LEU A 29 2.78 -6.06 -1.87
CA LEU A 29 1.99 -7.10 -2.52
C LEU A 29 0.51 -6.92 -2.21
N PHE A 30 0.14 -6.95 -0.92
CA PHE A 30 -1.28 -6.88 -0.54
C PHE A 30 -1.91 -5.55 -0.95
N THR A 31 -1.25 -4.42 -0.67
CA THR A 31 -1.80 -3.10 -1.03
C THR A 31 -1.91 -2.92 -2.53
N THR A 32 -0.92 -3.38 -3.30
CA THR A 32 -0.97 -3.39 -4.77
C THR A 32 -2.19 -4.18 -5.28
N VAL A 33 -2.41 -5.39 -4.76
CA VAL A 33 -3.56 -6.22 -5.16
C VAL A 33 -4.88 -5.57 -4.75
N LEU A 34 -4.95 -5.00 -3.55
CA LEU A 34 -6.11 -4.27 -3.06
C LEU A 34 -6.45 -3.10 -3.99
N LEU A 35 -5.46 -2.25 -4.31
CA LEU A 35 -5.64 -1.09 -5.19
C LEU A 35 -6.02 -1.50 -6.62
N LEU A 36 -5.42 -2.57 -7.17
CA LEU A 36 -5.80 -3.10 -8.49
C LEU A 36 -7.23 -3.65 -8.49
N ALA A 37 -7.65 -4.34 -7.42
CA ALA A 37 -9.01 -4.84 -7.28
C ALA A 37 -10.01 -3.67 -7.20
N CYS A 38 -9.73 -2.66 -6.40
CA CYS A 38 -10.52 -1.44 -6.30
C CYS A 38 -10.59 -0.70 -7.65
N SER A 39 -9.45 -0.55 -8.34
CA SER A 39 -9.38 0.05 -9.68
C SER A 39 -10.28 -0.71 -10.67
N LEU A 40 -10.26 -2.04 -10.65
CA LEU A 40 -11.08 -2.86 -11.54
C LEU A 40 -12.57 -2.74 -11.23
N ILE A 41 -12.95 -2.72 -9.95
CA ILE A 41 -14.35 -2.53 -9.53
C ILE A 41 -14.86 -1.18 -10.02
N VAL A 42 -14.11 -0.09 -9.76
CA VAL A 42 -14.49 1.26 -10.19
C VAL A 42 -14.59 1.34 -11.72
N THR A 43 -13.62 0.76 -12.44
CA THR A 43 -13.63 0.72 -13.92
C THR A 43 -14.88 0.00 -14.44
N ALA A 44 -15.25 -1.13 -13.83
CA ALA A 44 -16.47 -1.85 -14.21
C ALA A 44 -17.72 -0.98 -14.02
N THR A 45 -17.83 -0.26 -12.89
CA THR A 45 -18.95 0.66 -12.64
C THR A 45 -18.96 1.85 -13.60
N GLN A 46 -17.80 2.35 -14.02
CA GLN A 46 -17.67 3.51 -14.91
C GLN A 46 -18.03 3.20 -16.37
N TYR A 47 -17.53 2.08 -16.91
CA TYR A 47 -17.63 1.79 -18.34
C TYR A 47 -18.68 0.75 -18.71
N VAL A 48 -19.01 -0.17 -17.80
CA VAL A 48 -20.02 -1.22 -18.03
C VAL A 48 -21.35 -0.87 -17.38
N GLY A 49 -21.31 -0.15 -16.26
CA GLY A 49 -22.49 0.34 -15.55
C GLY A 49 -23.04 1.66 -16.09
N ASN A 50 -24.05 2.18 -15.40
CA ASN A 50 -24.57 3.53 -15.63
C ASN A 50 -23.95 4.48 -14.58
N PRO A 51 -22.86 5.21 -14.91
CA PRO A 51 -22.15 6.04 -13.93
C PRO A 51 -22.98 7.23 -13.44
N ILE A 52 -23.90 7.72 -14.27
CA ILE A 52 -24.77 8.86 -14.00
C ILE A 52 -26.16 8.64 -14.60
N GLN A 53 -27.19 9.07 -13.87
CA GLN A 53 -28.58 9.06 -14.32
C GLN A 53 -29.23 10.41 -14.02
N CYS A 54 -29.57 11.16 -15.07
CA CYS A 54 -30.16 12.47 -14.97
C CYS A 54 -31.68 12.43 -15.19
N ILE A 55 -32.41 13.18 -14.37
CA ILE A 55 -33.85 13.42 -14.53
C ILE A 55 -34.01 14.46 -15.64
N VAL A 56 -34.69 14.07 -16.72
CA VAL A 56 -34.89 14.89 -17.91
C VAL A 56 -36.36 14.91 -18.31
N ASN A 57 -36.87 16.08 -18.69
CA ASN A 57 -38.23 16.25 -19.21
C ASN A 57 -38.17 16.71 -20.67
N GLY A 58 -38.82 15.97 -21.57
CA GLY A 58 -38.95 16.36 -22.99
C GLY A 58 -37.69 16.24 -23.85
N LEU A 59 -36.63 15.60 -23.34
CA LEU A 59 -35.37 15.34 -24.06
C LEU A 59 -34.94 13.88 -23.87
N PRO A 60 -34.21 13.27 -24.83
CA PRO A 60 -33.73 11.91 -24.68
C PRO A 60 -32.70 11.81 -23.55
N ALA A 61 -32.89 10.84 -22.64
CA ALA A 61 -32.06 10.69 -21.45
C ALA A 61 -30.60 10.30 -21.77
N ASN A 62 -30.38 9.41 -22.74
CA ASN A 62 -29.03 8.90 -23.03
C ASN A 62 -28.06 10.02 -23.48
N PRO A 63 -28.37 10.88 -24.46
CA PRO A 63 -27.49 11.99 -24.83
C PRO A 63 -27.22 12.96 -23.68
N ILE A 64 -28.20 13.23 -22.81
CA ILE A 64 -28.01 14.11 -21.65
C ILE A 64 -27.12 13.46 -20.62
N ASN A 65 -27.34 12.18 -20.28
CA ASN A 65 -26.48 11.43 -19.37
C ASN A 65 -25.03 11.43 -19.87
N THR A 66 -24.80 11.18 -21.17
CA THR A 66 -23.46 11.23 -21.76
C THR A 66 -22.86 12.64 -21.73
N TYR A 67 -23.65 13.67 -22.08
CA TYR A 67 -23.18 15.05 -22.04
C TYR A 67 -22.78 15.48 -20.62
N CYS A 68 -23.61 15.18 -19.62
CA CYS A 68 -23.36 15.51 -18.23
C CYS A 68 -22.20 14.71 -17.65
N TRP A 69 -21.98 13.47 -18.11
CA TRP A 69 -20.80 12.70 -17.75
C TRP A 69 -19.51 13.32 -18.30
N ILE A 70 -19.51 13.82 -19.54
CA ILE A 70 -18.32 14.39 -20.19
C ILE A 70 -18.03 15.81 -19.70
N THR A 71 -19.07 16.66 -19.61
CA THR A 71 -18.94 18.10 -19.30
C THR A 71 -18.79 18.37 -17.79
N SER A 72 -18.81 17.31 -16.98
CA SER A 72 -18.80 17.33 -15.51
C SER A 72 -20.07 17.90 -14.89
N THR A 73 -20.31 17.53 -13.63
CA THR A 73 -21.42 18.04 -12.83
C THR A 73 -20.91 18.91 -11.69
N PHE A 74 -21.81 19.68 -11.07
CA PHE A 74 -21.46 20.59 -9.99
C PHE A 74 -22.45 20.53 -8.83
N THR A 75 -22.00 20.99 -7.67
CA THR A 75 -22.83 21.28 -6.49
C THR A 75 -22.65 22.73 -6.06
N MET A 76 -23.60 23.22 -5.27
CA MET A 76 -23.59 24.55 -4.66
C MET A 76 -23.14 24.40 -3.20
N PRO A 77 -21.94 24.86 -2.79
CA PRO A 77 -21.44 24.71 -1.42
C PRO A 77 -22.36 25.30 -0.35
N ASP A 78 -23.01 26.44 -0.65
CA ASP A 78 -23.94 27.10 0.28
C ASP A 78 -25.20 26.26 0.53
N ALA A 79 -25.60 25.45 -0.46
CA ALA A 79 -26.77 24.59 -0.38
C ALA A 79 -26.59 23.37 0.53
N PHE A 80 -25.37 23.10 1.02
CA PHE A 80 -25.15 22.04 2.01
C PHE A 80 -25.58 22.44 3.43
N ARG A 81 -25.71 23.75 3.71
CA ARG A 81 -26.13 24.25 5.03
C ARG A 81 -27.64 24.57 5.11
N ARG A 82 -28.34 24.52 3.99
CA ARG A 82 -29.76 24.84 3.85
C ARG A 82 -30.62 23.65 4.26
N GLN A 83 -31.84 23.90 4.75
CA GLN A 83 -32.75 22.83 5.19
C GLN A 83 -33.34 22.07 4.01
N VAL A 84 -33.14 20.75 4.00
CA VAL A 84 -33.66 19.84 2.97
C VAL A 84 -35.18 19.74 3.08
N GLY A 85 -35.88 19.76 1.94
CA GLY A 85 -37.35 19.66 1.87
C GLY A 85 -38.09 20.99 2.04
N VAL A 86 -37.40 22.04 2.51
CA VAL A 86 -37.95 23.41 2.63
C VAL A 86 -37.21 24.37 1.69
N GLU A 87 -35.89 24.47 1.82
CA GLU A 87 -35.07 25.43 1.07
C GLU A 87 -34.37 24.79 -0.13
N VAL A 88 -34.05 23.49 -0.04
CA VAL A 88 -33.33 22.73 -1.07
C VAL A 88 -33.91 21.33 -1.23
N ALA A 89 -33.91 20.80 -2.46
CA ALA A 89 -34.40 19.44 -2.73
C ALA A 89 -33.45 18.35 -2.22
N HIS A 90 -32.15 18.62 -2.19
CA HIS A 90 -31.10 17.73 -1.69
C HIS A 90 -29.89 18.56 -1.25
N PRO A 91 -29.08 18.11 -0.27
CA PRO A 91 -27.83 18.79 0.08
C PRO A 91 -26.94 19.06 -1.15
N GLY A 92 -26.46 20.30 -1.28
CA GLY A 92 -25.60 20.72 -2.38
C GLY A 92 -26.34 21.04 -3.69
N VAL A 93 -27.66 20.91 -3.74
CA VAL A 93 -28.49 21.17 -4.93
C VAL A 93 -29.39 22.39 -4.69
N SER A 94 -29.15 23.47 -5.42
CA SER A 94 -30.01 24.66 -5.38
C SER A 94 -30.19 25.30 -6.77
N ASN A 95 -31.11 26.26 -6.86
CA ASN A 95 -31.33 27.04 -8.07
C ASN A 95 -30.12 27.94 -8.34
N ASP A 96 -29.74 28.06 -9.61
CA ASP A 96 -28.58 28.85 -10.02
C ASP A 96 -29.00 30.31 -10.22
N TYR A 97 -28.86 31.14 -9.17
CA TYR A 97 -29.15 32.58 -9.22
C TYR A 97 -27.96 33.42 -9.73
N GLY A 98 -26.92 32.79 -10.29
CA GLY A 98 -25.81 33.47 -10.98
C GLY A 98 -24.71 34.09 -10.10
N ASN A 99 -24.95 34.28 -8.80
CA ASN A 99 -23.99 34.88 -7.86
C ASN A 99 -23.31 33.90 -6.88
N GLU A 100 -23.64 32.61 -6.94
CA GLU A 100 -23.15 31.61 -5.99
C GLU A 100 -21.96 30.81 -6.54
N ALA A 101 -20.99 30.46 -5.69
CA ALA A 101 -19.83 29.66 -6.07
C ALA A 101 -20.26 28.23 -6.45
N LYS A 102 -19.76 27.71 -7.58
CA LYS A 102 -20.02 26.34 -8.05
C LYS A 102 -18.80 25.46 -7.81
N LYS A 103 -18.99 24.29 -7.20
CA LYS A 103 -17.94 23.27 -7.10
C LYS A 103 -18.14 22.22 -8.17
N TYR A 104 -17.22 22.14 -9.11
CA TYR A 104 -17.23 21.16 -10.21
C TYR A 104 -16.48 19.89 -9.82
N TYR A 105 -17.00 18.73 -10.23
CA TYR A 105 -16.41 17.43 -9.94
C TYR A 105 -15.94 16.75 -11.23
N THR A 106 -14.68 16.98 -11.60
CA THR A 106 -14.05 16.45 -12.82
C THR A 106 -13.25 15.17 -12.57
N TYR A 107 -12.86 14.92 -11.32
CA TYR A 107 -11.88 13.89 -10.98
C TYR A 107 -12.43 12.45 -11.10
N TYR A 108 -13.75 12.25 -11.15
CA TYR A 108 -14.36 10.91 -11.22
C TYR A 108 -13.84 10.08 -12.37
N GLN A 109 -13.66 10.70 -13.54
CA GLN A 109 -13.14 10.04 -14.74
C GLN A 109 -11.70 9.52 -14.53
N TRP A 110 -10.94 10.14 -13.62
CA TRP A 110 -9.54 9.83 -13.36
C TRP A 110 -9.32 8.85 -12.20
N VAL A 111 -10.32 8.63 -11.34
CA VAL A 111 -10.22 7.77 -10.15
C VAL A 111 -9.63 6.38 -10.46
N CYS A 112 -10.08 5.73 -11.52
CA CYS A 112 -9.59 4.40 -11.91
C CYS A 112 -8.11 4.42 -12.29
N PHE A 113 -7.68 5.40 -13.09
CA PHE A 113 -6.29 5.56 -13.51
C PHE A 113 -5.38 5.89 -12.32
N VAL A 114 -5.85 6.75 -11.42
CA VAL A 114 -5.12 7.08 -10.20
C VAL A 114 -4.90 5.81 -9.37
N LEU A 115 -5.95 5.05 -9.03
CA LEU A 115 -5.81 3.80 -8.27
C LEU A 115 -4.86 2.79 -8.94
N PHE A 116 -4.89 2.69 -10.27
CA PHE A 116 -3.98 1.85 -11.04
C PHE A 116 -2.51 2.29 -10.90
N PHE A 117 -2.21 3.59 -11.10
CA PHE A 117 -0.86 4.10 -10.94
C PHE A 117 -0.38 4.03 -9.49
N GLN A 118 -1.27 4.24 -8.52
CA GLN A 118 -0.94 4.05 -7.11
C GLN A 118 -0.52 2.60 -6.82
N ALA A 119 -1.19 1.62 -7.40
CA ALA A 119 -0.80 0.22 -7.26
C ALA A 119 0.60 -0.06 -7.81
N ILE A 120 0.94 0.49 -8.98
CA ILE A 120 2.29 0.37 -9.57
C ILE A 120 3.34 0.99 -8.65
N LEU A 121 3.07 2.17 -8.11
CA LEU A 121 3.96 2.85 -7.18
C LEU A 121 4.17 2.02 -5.90
N CYS A 122 3.12 1.40 -5.35
CA CYS A 122 3.25 0.52 -4.18
C CYS A 122 4.03 -0.77 -4.49
N TYR A 123 4.01 -1.28 -5.72
CA TYR A 123 4.81 -2.47 -6.10
C TYR A 123 6.29 -2.15 -6.34
N THR A 124 6.61 -0.89 -6.66
CA THR A 124 7.96 -0.47 -7.06
C THR A 124 9.07 -0.86 -6.07
N PRO A 125 8.93 -0.71 -4.73
CA PRO A 125 9.98 -1.11 -3.79
C PRO A 125 10.29 -2.62 -3.81
N LYS A 126 9.28 -3.47 -4.08
CA LYS A 126 9.48 -4.92 -4.22
C LYS A 126 10.23 -5.26 -5.49
N TRP A 127 9.88 -4.63 -6.61
CA TRP A 127 10.59 -4.81 -7.87
C TRP A 127 12.07 -4.40 -7.75
N ILE A 128 12.35 -3.27 -7.10
CA ILE A 128 13.73 -2.83 -6.82
C ILE A 128 14.47 -3.85 -5.93
N TRP A 129 13.83 -4.31 -4.84
CA TRP A 129 14.42 -5.30 -3.96
C TRP A 129 14.75 -6.61 -4.69
N ASP A 130 13.82 -7.14 -5.49
CA ASP A 130 14.02 -8.40 -6.20
C ASP A 130 15.17 -8.29 -7.23
N ALA A 131 15.27 -7.15 -7.90
CA ALA A 131 16.39 -6.86 -8.81
C ALA A 131 17.73 -6.78 -8.07
N TRP A 132 17.75 -6.22 -6.85
CA TRP A 132 18.96 -6.07 -6.04
C TRP A 132 19.37 -7.33 -5.28
N GLU A 133 18.41 -8.14 -4.85
CA GLU A 133 18.66 -9.36 -4.11
C GLU A 133 19.38 -10.39 -4.99
N GLY A 134 19.01 -10.46 -6.28
CA GLY A 134 19.67 -11.31 -7.27
C GLY A 134 19.67 -12.81 -6.92
N GLY A 135 18.80 -13.23 -6.00
CA GLY A 135 18.74 -14.61 -5.50
C GLY A 135 19.86 -15.01 -4.53
N LEU A 136 20.60 -14.05 -3.95
CA LEU A 136 21.70 -14.32 -3.03
C LEU A 136 21.30 -15.26 -1.89
N MET A 137 20.20 -14.96 -1.18
CA MET A 137 19.74 -15.76 -0.04
C MET A 137 19.43 -17.20 -0.47
N ARG A 138 18.79 -17.37 -1.63
CA ARG A 138 18.50 -18.69 -2.23
C ARG A 138 19.76 -19.47 -2.54
N THR A 139 20.77 -18.80 -3.07
CA THR A 139 22.07 -19.40 -3.38
C THR A 139 22.81 -19.80 -2.12
N ILE A 140 22.84 -18.95 -1.08
CA ILE A 140 23.55 -19.23 0.18
C ILE A 140 22.92 -20.42 0.93
N ILE A 141 21.59 -20.55 0.91
CA ILE A 141 20.91 -21.63 1.63
C ILE A 141 21.16 -23.01 0.97
N MET A 142 21.34 -23.10 -0.35
CA MET A 142 21.61 -24.37 -1.09
C MET A 142 20.71 -25.58 -0.70
N GLY A 143 19.49 -25.33 -0.24
CA GLY A 143 18.56 -26.37 0.24
C GLY A 143 18.78 -26.83 1.69
N LEU A 144 19.55 -26.12 2.51
CA LEU A 144 19.70 -26.32 3.96
C LEU A 144 18.44 -25.95 4.77
N ASN A 145 17.34 -25.62 4.08
CA ASN A 145 16.02 -25.44 4.65
C ASN A 145 15.27 -26.78 4.86
N ILE A 146 15.78 -27.89 4.29
CA ILE A 146 15.19 -29.22 4.41
C ILE A 146 16.04 -30.04 5.39
N GLY A 147 15.51 -30.32 6.58
CA GLY A 147 16.21 -31.11 7.62
C GLY A 147 16.41 -32.59 7.23
N VAL A 148 15.70 -33.08 6.21
CA VAL A 148 15.75 -34.47 5.72
C VAL A 148 16.67 -34.54 4.49
N CYS A 149 17.97 -34.63 4.72
CA CYS A 149 19.01 -34.88 3.71
C CYS A 149 20.05 -35.84 4.32
N ALA A 150 20.77 -36.59 3.49
CA ALA A 150 21.86 -37.47 3.94
C ALA A 150 22.96 -36.64 4.64
N ASP A 151 23.50 -37.14 5.75
CA ASP A 151 24.42 -36.39 6.61
C ASP A 151 25.71 -35.96 5.90
N GLU A 152 26.20 -36.76 4.96
CA GLU A 152 27.38 -36.43 4.16
C GLU A 152 27.15 -35.22 3.24
N GLN A 153 26.00 -35.16 2.56
CA GLN A 153 25.63 -34.02 1.72
C GLN A 153 25.35 -32.76 2.54
N LYS A 154 24.79 -32.90 3.76
CA LYS A 154 24.61 -31.78 4.69
C LYS A 154 25.95 -31.19 5.10
N CYS A 155 26.93 -32.03 5.45
CA CYS A 155 28.25 -31.60 5.87
C CYS A 155 28.96 -30.80 4.76
N GLN A 156 28.92 -31.29 3.51
CA GLN A 156 29.49 -30.59 2.36
C GLN A 156 28.85 -29.23 2.10
N LYS A 157 27.50 -29.14 2.10
CA LYS A 157 26.77 -27.89 1.89
C LYS A 157 27.03 -26.87 3.00
N LYS A 158 27.10 -27.34 4.26
CA LYS A 158 27.44 -26.53 5.43
C LYS A 158 28.85 -25.97 5.33
N GLN A 159 29.83 -26.80 4.96
CA GLN A 159 31.21 -26.36 4.78
C GLN A 159 31.31 -25.29 3.68
N ALA A 160 30.65 -25.52 2.53
CA ALA A 160 30.61 -24.56 1.44
C ALA A 160 29.98 -23.21 1.85
N LEU A 161 28.91 -23.25 2.66
CA LEU A 161 28.29 -22.06 3.24
C LEU A 161 29.28 -21.30 4.15
N LEU A 162 29.97 -22.00 5.05
CA LEU A 162 30.94 -21.37 5.95
C LEU A 162 32.10 -20.75 5.19
N ASP A 163 32.64 -21.44 4.19
CA ASP A 163 33.74 -20.95 3.37
C ASP A 163 33.32 -19.72 2.56
N TYR A 164 32.07 -19.69 2.06
CA TYR A 164 31.49 -18.50 1.43
C TYR A 164 31.40 -17.33 2.41
N LEU A 165 30.82 -17.54 3.60
CA LEU A 165 30.63 -16.48 4.61
C LEU A 165 31.96 -15.87 5.06
N ILE A 166 32.99 -16.69 5.27
CA ILE A 166 34.32 -16.21 5.67
C ILE A 166 34.99 -15.46 4.52
N LYS A 167 34.92 -15.98 3.28
CA LYS A 167 35.52 -15.34 2.11
C LYS A 167 34.90 -13.98 1.78
N HIS A 168 33.61 -13.81 2.08
CA HIS A 168 32.83 -12.61 1.77
C HIS A 168 32.47 -11.76 2.99
N ILE A 169 33.12 -11.99 4.14
CA ILE A 169 32.93 -11.17 5.35
C ILE A 169 33.25 -9.69 5.04
N SER A 170 32.54 -8.77 5.68
CA SER A 170 32.56 -7.31 5.48
C SER A 170 32.03 -6.81 4.12
N ARG A 171 31.66 -7.69 3.17
CA ARG A 171 31.11 -7.27 1.87
C ARG A 171 29.58 -7.19 1.82
N HIS A 172 28.87 -7.70 2.84
CA HIS A 172 27.41 -7.71 2.85
C HIS A 172 26.75 -6.41 3.31
N ASN A 173 27.52 -5.37 3.67
CA ASN A 173 26.98 -4.06 4.07
C ASN A 173 26.07 -3.46 2.99
N THR A 174 26.47 -3.52 1.73
CA THR A 174 25.66 -3.04 0.61
C THR A 174 24.34 -3.79 0.47
N TYR A 175 24.31 -5.10 0.77
CA TYR A 175 23.09 -5.91 0.73
C TYR A 175 22.08 -5.46 1.80
N ALA A 176 22.54 -5.29 3.04
CA ALA A 176 21.68 -4.83 4.15
C ALA A 176 21.17 -3.39 3.93
N MET A 177 22.04 -2.48 3.48
CA MET A 177 21.65 -1.10 3.18
C MET A 177 20.60 -1.02 2.07
N ARG A 178 20.76 -1.81 0.99
CA ARG A 178 19.77 -1.91 -0.09
C ARG A 178 18.40 -2.37 0.41
N TYR A 179 18.37 -3.37 1.30
CA TYR A 179 17.13 -3.86 1.89
C TYR A 179 16.44 -2.79 2.75
N TRP A 180 17.17 -2.16 3.67
CA TRP A 180 16.61 -1.12 4.54
C TRP A 180 16.21 0.14 3.76
N PHE A 181 16.93 0.47 2.69
CA PHE A 181 16.53 1.51 1.76
C PHE A 181 15.16 1.21 1.14
N CYS A 182 14.90 -0.02 0.71
CA CYS A 182 13.58 -0.41 0.22
C CYS A 182 12.49 -0.31 1.30
N GLU A 183 12.80 -0.65 2.57
CA GLU A 183 11.85 -0.47 3.68
C GLU A 183 11.52 1.02 3.92
N VAL A 184 12.51 1.90 3.85
CA VAL A 184 12.30 3.37 3.93
C VAL A 184 11.53 3.88 2.72
N LEU A 185 11.83 3.36 1.52
CA LEU A 185 11.11 3.71 0.30
C LEU A 185 9.62 3.34 0.39
N CYS A 186 9.26 2.24 1.05
CA CYS A 186 7.86 1.92 1.34
C CYS A 186 7.20 2.98 2.24
N LEU A 187 7.88 3.46 3.27
CA LEU A 187 7.35 4.50 4.15
C LEU A 187 7.17 5.83 3.40
N VAL A 188 8.16 6.22 2.59
CA VAL A 188 8.05 7.41 1.72
C VAL A 188 6.91 7.24 0.73
N ASN A 189 6.75 6.04 0.15
CA ASN A 189 5.67 5.74 -0.77
C ASN A 189 4.31 5.95 -0.11
N ILE A 190 4.03 5.32 1.04
CA ILE A 190 2.70 5.41 1.67
C ILE A 190 2.36 6.83 2.12
N ILE A 191 3.35 7.60 2.62
CA ILE A 191 3.16 9.02 2.95
C ILE A 191 2.88 9.83 1.67
N GLY A 192 3.62 9.56 0.60
CA GLY A 192 3.37 10.15 -0.72
C GLY A 192 1.99 9.82 -1.27
N GLN A 193 1.50 8.59 -1.09
CA GLN A 193 0.16 8.18 -1.49
C GLN A 193 -0.93 8.95 -0.73
N LEU A 194 -0.77 9.09 0.58
CA LEU A 194 -1.69 9.89 1.41
C LEU A 194 -1.74 11.35 0.96
N TYR A 195 -0.58 11.95 0.69
CA TYR A 195 -0.48 13.32 0.19
C TYR A 195 -1.08 13.49 -1.21
N LEU A 196 -0.82 12.53 -2.11
CA LEU A 196 -1.38 12.51 -3.47
C LEU A 196 -2.91 12.45 -3.41
N MET A 197 -3.47 11.59 -2.56
CA MET A 197 -4.92 11.52 -2.37
C MET A 197 -5.50 12.78 -1.74
N ASN A 198 -4.80 13.38 -0.79
CA ASN A 198 -5.22 14.65 -0.21
C ASN A 198 -5.28 15.76 -1.26
N THR A 199 -4.28 15.84 -2.11
CA THR A 199 -4.23 16.83 -3.20
C THR A 199 -5.31 16.56 -4.25
N PHE A 200 -5.57 15.28 -4.56
CA PHE A 200 -6.58 14.88 -5.54
C PHE A 200 -8.02 15.19 -5.09
N PHE A 201 -8.29 15.23 -3.77
CA PHE A 201 -9.60 15.55 -3.20
C PHE A 201 -9.65 16.93 -2.53
N ASP A 202 -8.91 17.92 -3.05
CA ASP A 202 -8.91 19.31 -2.58
C ASP A 202 -8.63 19.49 -1.07
N GLY A 203 -7.80 18.63 -0.48
CA GLY A 203 -7.39 18.72 0.93
C GLY A 203 -8.29 17.98 1.94
N GLU A 204 -9.34 17.31 1.47
CA GLU A 204 -10.33 16.68 2.36
C GLU A 204 -9.95 15.24 2.79
N PHE A 205 -9.01 14.59 2.10
CA PHE A 205 -8.72 13.17 2.30
C PHE A 205 -8.05 12.86 3.64
N MET A 206 -7.12 13.69 4.13
CA MET A 206 -6.37 13.37 5.36
C MET A 206 -7.29 13.24 6.58
N SER A 207 -8.27 14.12 6.69
CA SER A 207 -9.26 14.10 7.77
C SER A 207 -10.44 13.16 7.50
N TYR A 208 -10.50 12.52 6.33
CA TYR A 208 -11.66 11.79 5.86
C TYR A 208 -12.12 10.72 6.86
N GLY A 209 -11.27 9.75 7.20
CA GLY A 209 -11.67 8.66 8.09
C GLY A 209 -12.00 9.11 9.52
N LEU A 210 -11.31 10.12 10.04
CA LEU A 210 -11.61 10.69 11.37
C LEU A 210 -13.01 11.32 11.40
N ARG A 211 -13.36 12.10 10.37
CA ARG A 211 -14.70 12.70 10.28
C ARG A 211 -15.77 11.61 10.09
N VAL A 212 -15.50 10.55 9.34
CA VAL A 212 -16.46 9.44 9.16
C VAL A 212 -16.79 8.74 10.48
N MET A 213 -15.79 8.57 11.36
CA MET A 213 -15.98 8.01 12.70
C MET A 213 -16.78 8.94 13.62
N SER A 214 -16.55 10.25 13.59
CA SER A 214 -17.24 11.19 14.48
C SER A 214 -18.74 11.29 14.22
N PHE A 215 -19.18 10.98 13.00
CA PHE A 215 -20.59 11.05 12.63
C PHE A 215 -21.29 9.67 12.62
N SER A 216 -20.62 8.58 13.05
CA SER A 216 -21.19 7.21 12.93
C SER A 216 -22.46 6.97 13.74
N GLU A 217 -22.74 7.79 14.75
CA GLU A 217 -23.88 7.64 15.66
C GLU A 217 -25.12 8.47 15.27
N GLU A 218 -25.03 9.35 14.27
CA GLU A 218 -26.16 10.19 13.82
C GLU A 218 -27.02 9.54 12.73
N THR A 219 -28.33 9.81 12.76
CA THR A 219 -29.29 9.32 11.76
C THR A 219 -29.02 9.93 10.38
N GLN A 220 -29.09 9.09 9.35
CA GLN A 220 -28.62 9.38 7.99
C GLN A 220 -29.35 10.54 7.28
N GLU A 221 -30.52 10.96 7.75
CA GLU A 221 -31.32 12.05 7.17
C GLU A 221 -30.87 13.47 7.61
N ASN A 222 -30.27 13.61 8.80
CA ASN A 222 -29.79 14.90 9.33
C ASN A 222 -28.28 15.12 9.13
N ARG A 223 -27.61 14.12 8.55
CA ARG A 223 -26.16 14.08 8.44
C ARG A 223 -25.70 14.86 7.22
N VAL A 224 -25.11 16.05 7.42
CA VAL A 224 -24.25 16.65 6.39
C VAL A 224 -22.94 15.88 6.39
N ASP A 225 -23.02 14.70 5.80
CA ASP A 225 -21.92 13.77 5.74
C ASP A 225 -20.73 14.44 5.02
N PRO A 226 -19.52 14.46 5.62
CA PRO A 226 -18.31 14.89 4.91
C PRO A 226 -18.14 14.14 3.57
N MET A 227 -18.70 12.94 3.50
CA MET A 227 -18.79 12.11 2.31
C MET A 227 -19.64 12.70 1.19
N VAL A 228 -20.72 13.41 1.47
CA VAL A 228 -21.56 14.04 0.42
C VAL A 228 -20.86 15.27 -0.16
N TYR A 229 -19.99 15.93 0.63
CA TYR A 229 -19.20 17.06 0.14
C TYR A 229 -18.10 16.62 -0.84
N VAL A 230 -17.39 15.53 -0.51
CA VAL A 230 -16.35 14.95 -1.39
C VAL A 230 -17.00 14.13 -2.50
N PHE A 231 -17.86 13.15 -2.20
CA PHE A 231 -18.51 12.26 -3.17
C PHE A 231 -20.05 12.47 -3.19
N PRO A 232 -20.56 13.58 -3.74
CA PRO A 232 -22.00 13.83 -3.82
C PRO A 232 -22.72 12.74 -4.62
N ARG A 233 -23.78 12.16 -4.04
CA ARG A 233 -24.63 11.18 -4.72
C ARG A 233 -25.62 11.82 -5.69
N VAL A 234 -25.90 13.11 -5.51
CA VAL A 234 -26.77 13.93 -6.36
C VAL A 234 -26.03 15.21 -6.73
N THR A 235 -26.04 15.57 -8.01
CA THR A 235 -25.38 16.76 -8.55
C THR A 235 -26.26 17.44 -9.60
N LYS A 236 -25.90 18.67 -9.98
CA LYS A 236 -26.57 19.44 -11.02
C LYS A 236 -25.75 19.43 -12.30
N CYS A 237 -26.44 19.38 -13.43
CA CYS A 237 -25.88 19.54 -14.77
C CYS A 237 -26.73 20.53 -15.55
N THR A 238 -26.10 21.44 -16.29
CA THR A 238 -26.79 22.41 -17.14
C THR A 238 -26.49 22.07 -18.60
N PHE A 239 -27.52 21.66 -19.34
CA PHE A 239 -27.44 21.38 -20.77
C PHE A 239 -27.91 22.60 -21.57
N HIS A 240 -27.09 23.04 -22.53
CA HIS A 240 -27.44 24.16 -23.41
C HIS A 240 -27.97 23.63 -24.74
N LYS A 241 -29.26 23.85 -24.99
CA LYS A 241 -29.91 23.54 -26.27
C LYS A 241 -29.99 24.81 -27.11
N PHE A 242 -29.64 24.71 -28.39
CA PHE A 242 -29.79 25.82 -29.33
C PHE A 242 -31.12 25.68 -30.08
N GLY A 243 -31.97 26.71 -30.01
CA GLY A 243 -33.21 26.77 -30.77
C GLY A 243 -32.98 27.10 -32.25
N PRO A 244 -34.01 27.02 -33.11
CA PRO A 244 -33.92 27.36 -34.54
C PRO A 244 -33.42 28.78 -34.80
N SER A 245 -33.70 29.71 -33.89
CA SER A 245 -33.25 31.10 -33.93
C SER A 245 -31.83 31.32 -33.38
N GLY A 246 -31.11 30.26 -32.99
CA GLY A 246 -29.78 30.35 -32.36
C GLY A 246 -29.78 30.80 -30.89
N THR A 247 -30.97 30.99 -30.29
CA THR A 247 -31.09 31.34 -28.87
C THR A 247 -30.75 30.15 -27.97
N ILE A 248 -30.04 30.43 -26.86
CA ILE A 248 -29.63 29.41 -25.90
C ILE A 248 -30.79 29.13 -24.94
N GLN A 249 -31.28 27.90 -24.92
CA GLN A 249 -32.20 27.38 -23.92
C GLN A 249 -31.43 26.55 -22.91
N LYS A 250 -31.41 26.98 -21.64
CA LYS A 250 -30.76 26.25 -20.55
C LYS A 250 -31.72 25.23 -19.95
N HIS A 251 -31.28 23.98 -19.90
CA HIS A 251 -31.98 22.90 -19.23
C HIS A 251 -31.16 22.45 -18.03
N ASP A 252 -31.67 22.69 -16.83
CA ASP A 252 -31.07 22.19 -15.60
C ASP A 252 -31.63 20.80 -15.29
N SER A 253 -30.72 19.84 -15.10
CA SER A 253 -31.06 18.46 -14.77
C SER A 253 -30.42 18.07 -13.44
N LEU A 254 -31.19 17.35 -12.64
CA LEU A 254 -30.71 16.68 -11.42
C LEU A 254 -30.19 15.31 -11.80
N CYS A 255 -28.95 15.01 -11.41
CA CYS A 255 -28.28 13.78 -11.76
C CYS A 255 -27.88 12.99 -10.52
N VAL A 256 -28.24 11.72 -10.47
CA VAL A 256 -27.81 10.76 -9.45
C VAL A 256 -26.56 10.03 -9.96
N LEU A 257 -25.56 9.89 -9.09
CA LEU A 257 -24.26 9.27 -9.40
C LEU A 257 -24.06 8.00 -8.57
N PRO A 258 -24.55 6.84 -9.03
CA PRO A 258 -24.31 5.55 -8.36
C PRO A 258 -22.82 5.23 -8.19
N LEU A 259 -21.98 5.68 -9.12
CA LEU A 259 -20.53 5.53 -9.06
C LEU A 259 -19.93 6.08 -7.75
N ASN A 260 -20.50 7.17 -7.22
CA ASN A 260 -19.96 7.83 -6.03
C ASN A 260 -20.19 7.01 -4.76
N ILE A 261 -21.21 6.15 -4.72
CA ILE A 261 -21.40 5.21 -3.61
C ILE A 261 -20.25 4.19 -3.56
N VAL A 262 -19.84 3.67 -4.72
CA VAL A 262 -18.71 2.73 -4.82
C VAL A 262 -17.40 3.41 -4.45
N ASN A 263 -17.18 4.63 -4.95
CA ASN A 263 -15.99 5.42 -4.62
C ASN A 263 -15.91 5.75 -3.13
N GLU A 264 -17.02 6.22 -2.53
CA GLU A 264 -17.13 6.52 -1.11
C GLU A 264 -16.65 5.33 -0.27
N LYS A 265 -17.20 4.13 -0.50
CA LYS A 265 -16.82 2.93 0.27
C LYS A 265 -15.39 2.47 0.02
N THR A 266 -14.93 2.57 -1.23
CA THR A 266 -13.56 2.23 -1.61
C THR A 266 -12.55 3.11 -0.89
N TYR A 267 -12.75 4.43 -0.88
CA TYR A 267 -11.81 5.36 -0.29
C TYR A 267 -11.82 5.37 1.24
N ILE A 268 -12.92 4.98 1.90
CA ILE A 268 -12.90 4.74 3.36
C ILE A 268 -11.95 3.60 3.68
N LEU A 269 -12.11 2.47 2.97
CA LEU A 269 -11.30 1.28 3.19
C LEU A 269 -9.83 1.59 2.95
N ILE A 270 -9.51 2.27 1.84
CA ILE A 270 -8.14 2.67 1.51
C ILE A 270 -7.57 3.61 2.58
N TRP A 271 -8.35 4.57 3.08
CA TRP A 271 -7.87 5.51 4.10
C TRP A 271 -7.44 4.78 5.38
N PHE A 272 -8.31 3.92 5.95
CA PHE A 272 -7.96 3.17 7.15
C PHE A 272 -6.77 2.24 6.90
N TRP A 273 -6.76 1.59 5.74
CA TRP A 273 -5.66 0.71 5.34
C TRP A 273 -4.32 1.46 5.27
N PHE A 274 -4.29 2.64 4.64
CA PHE A 274 -3.07 3.45 4.51
C PHE A 274 -2.57 3.97 5.86
N ILE A 275 -3.46 4.37 6.77
CA ILE A 275 -3.08 4.78 8.13
C ILE A 275 -2.49 3.62 8.93
N ILE A 276 -3.12 2.44 8.89
CA ILE A 276 -2.59 1.22 9.55
C ILE A 276 -1.22 0.86 8.96
N LEU A 277 -1.09 0.92 7.64
CA LEU A 277 0.15 0.56 6.98
C LEU A 277 1.27 1.58 7.26
N ALA A 278 0.95 2.88 7.30
CA ALA A 278 1.89 3.93 7.66
C ALA A 278 2.40 3.78 9.10
N THR A 279 1.54 3.43 10.05
CA THR A 279 1.97 3.18 11.44
C THR A 279 2.87 1.95 11.52
N LEU A 280 2.50 0.83 10.90
CA LEU A 280 3.32 -0.39 10.87
C LEU A 280 4.69 -0.16 10.21
N LEU A 281 4.75 0.58 9.11
CA LEU A 281 6.00 0.92 8.43
C LEU A 281 6.85 1.88 9.25
N THR A 282 6.25 2.85 9.92
CA THR A 282 6.96 3.76 10.83
C THR A 282 7.61 2.98 11.97
N VAL A 283 6.85 2.09 12.63
CA VAL A 283 7.37 1.20 13.68
C VAL A 283 8.51 0.33 13.15
N LEU A 284 8.37 -0.20 11.92
CA LEU A 284 9.41 -1.00 11.29
C LEU A 284 10.70 -0.20 11.07
N VAL A 285 10.61 1.01 10.51
CA VAL A 285 11.78 1.87 10.27
C VAL A 285 12.44 2.27 11.59
N VAL A 286 11.65 2.63 12.61
CA VAL A 286 12.18 2.90 13.97
C VAL A 286 12.90 1.67 14.52
N TYR A 287 12.32 0.48 14.37
CA TYR A 287 12.97 -0.77 14.77
C TYR A 287 14.31 -1.00 14.06
N ARG A 288 14.45 -0.63 12.77
CA ARG A 288 15.75 -0.68 12.06
C ARG A 288 16.74 0.35 12.59
N ILE A 289 16.30 1.56 12.88
CA ILE A 289 17.15 2.62 13.45
C ILE A 289 17.69 2.17 14.81
N VAL A 290 16.88 1.52 15.65
CA VAL A 290 17.33 0.96 16.94
C VAL A 290 18.42 -0.08 16.75
N ILE A 291 18.31 -0.97 15.76
CA ILE A 291 19.35 -1.98 15.45
C ILE A 291 20.67 -1.34 14.99
N LEU A 292 20.58 -0.25 14.23
CA LEU A 292 21.74 0.52 13.76
C LEU A 292 22.46 1.20 14.93
N VAL A 293 21.72 1.93 15.76
CA VAL A 293 22.26 2.78 16.83
C VAL A 293 22.67 1.98 18.07
N VAL A 294 21.94 0.92 18.41
CA VAL A 294 22.13 0.15 19.65
C VAL A 294 22.73 -1.23 19.33
N PRO A 295 24.08 -1.37 19.31
CA PRO A 295 24.73 -2.65 19.03
C PRO A 295 24.39 -3.73 20.06
N GLY A 296 24.04 -3.34 21.30
CA GLY A 296 23.63 -4.27 22.36
C GLY A 296 22.35 -5.06 22.05
N VAL A 297 21.48 -4.59 21.15
CA VAL A 297 20.22 -5.29 20.79
C VAL A 297 20.49 -6.48 19.85
N ARG A 298 21.56 -6.43 19.07
CA ARG A 298 21.94 -7.42 18.04
C ARG A 298 22.04 -8.87 18.54
N PRO A 299 22.77 -9.19 19.64
CA PRO A 299 22.86 -10.56 20.13
C PRO A 299 21.53 -11.11 20.64
N TYR A 300 20.71 -10.28 21.31
CA TYR A 300 19.37 -10.68 21.75
C TYR A 300 18.46 -11.01 20.58
N LEU A 301 18.53 -10.25 19.48
CA LEU A 301 17.74 -10.51 18.28
C LEU A 301 18.15 -11.79 17.56
N LEU A 302 19.45 -12.08 17.46
CA LEU A 302 19.93 -13.36 16.91
C LEU A 302 19.43 -14.54 17.73
N ARG A 303 19.49 -14.45 19.07
CA ARG A 303 18.98 -15.49 19.96
C ARG A 303 17.46 -15.61 19.92
N ALA A 304 16.74 -14.49 19.76
CA ALA A 304 15.28 -14.51 19.61
C ALA A 304 14.85 -15.22 18.33
N ARG A 305 15.67 -15.16 17.26
CA ARG A 305 15.44 -15.94 16.03
C ARG A 305 15.63 -17.43 16.24
N ASN A 306 16.72 -17.82 16.91
CA ASN A 306 16.97 -19.22 17.24
C ASN A 306 17.50 -19.36 18.66
N ARG A 307 16.63 -19.84 19.56
CA ARG A 307 16.93 -20.01 20.99
C ARG A 307 18.01 -21.07 21.25
N MET A 308 18.32 -21.93 20.28
CA MET A 308 19.35 -22.97 20.42
C MET A 308 20.78 -22.41 20.38
N VAL A 309 20.97 -21.17 19.91
CA VAL A 309 22.26 -20.49 19.90
C VAL A 309 22.59 -19.97 21.31
N PRO A 310 23.75 -20.33 21.90
CA PRO A 310 24.20 -19.79 23.18
C PRO A 310 24.37 -18.27 23.12
N MET A 311 24.05 -17.57 24.22
CA MET A 311 24.16 -16.11 24.28
C MET A 311 25.61 -15.63 24.07
N SER A 312 26.60 -16.34 24.62
CA SER A 312 28.02 -16.03 24.45
C SER A 312 28.43 -16.00 22.97
N VAL A 313 28.03 -17.00 22.20
CA VAL A 313 28.32 -17.10 20.76
C VAL A 313 27.62 -15.97 19.99
N ALA A 314 26.38 -15.64 20.34
CA ALA A 314 25.65 -14.53 19.70
C ALA A 314 26.31 -13.17 19.97
N GLU A 315 26.82 -12.95 21.19
CA GLU A 315 27.58 -11.75 21.57
C GLU A 315 28.91 -11.64 20.84
N GLU A 316 29.67 -12.74 20.76
CA GLU A 316 30.96 -12.80 20.05
C GLU A 316 30.81 -12.45 18.58
N ILE A 317 29.84 -13.06 17.89
CA ILE A 317 29.57 -12.79 16.48
C ILE A 317 29.12 -11.36 16.28
N SER A 318 28.21 -10.85 17.12
CA SER A 318 27.70 -9.49 17.00
C SER A 318 28.78 -8.42 17.22
N LYS A 319 29.85 -8.74 17.98
CA LYS A 319 31.02 -7.87 18.18
C LYS A 319 32.04 -7.99 17.04
N SER A 320 32.17 -9.18 16.45
CA SER A 320 33.21 -9.49 15.47
C SER A 320 32.78 -9.29 14.01
N THR A 321 31.48 -9.06 13.76
CA THR A 321 30.92 -8.90 12.41
C THR A 321 30.37 -7.51 12.18
N ASP A 322 30.49 -7.05 10.93
CA ASP A 322 29.86 -5.80 10.50
C ASP A 322 28.33 -5.96 10.47
N ILE A 323 27.64 -4.82 10.42
CA ILE A 323 26.18 -4.80 10.46
C ILE A 323 25.52 -5.54 9.29
N GLY A 324 26.14 -5.52 8.11
CA GLY A 324 25.66 -6.22 6.94
C GLY A 324 25.78 -7.73 7.06
N ASP A 325 26.91 -8.22 7.56
CA ASP A 325 27.11 -9.65 7.79
C ASP A 325 26.18 -10.15 8.89
N TRP A 326 26.06 -9.39 9.98
CA TRP A 326 25.11 -9.67 11.05
C TRP A 326 23.68 -9.77 10.52
N TRP A 327 23.29 -8.87 9.61
CA TRP A 327 21.97 -8.88 8.99
C TRP A 327 21.75 -10.13 8.13
N VAL A 328 22.74 -10.55 7.34
CA VAL A 328 22.66 -11.80 6.56
C VAL A 328 22.52 -13.01 7.47
N LEU A 329 23.28 -13.08 8.57
CA LEU A 329 23.15 -14.15 9.56
C LEU A 329 21.75 -14.15 10.20
N TYR A 330 21.25 -12.97 10.59
CA TYR A 330 19.91 -12.81 11.12
C TYR A 330 18.83 -13.29 10.14
N MET A 331 19.00 -13.05 8.83
CA MET A 331 18.11 -13.51 7.78
C MET A 331 18.22 -15.02 7.51
N LEU A 332 19.43 -15.59 7.59
CA LEU A 332 19.65 -17.03 7.47
C LEU A 332 18.92 -17.80 8.57
N GLY A 333 18.88 -17.26 9.79
CA GLY A 333 18.16 -17.86 10.92
C GLY A 333 16.65 -18.02 10.70
N ARG A 334 16.06 -17.31 9.72
CA ARG A 334 14.65 -17.48 9.34
C ARG A 334 14.43 -18.54 8.26
N ASN A 335 15.47 -18.85 7.49
CA ASN A 335 15.37 -19.67 6.29
C ASN A 335 16.09 -21.02 6.38
N MET A 336 16.83 -21.25 7.46
CA MET A 336 17.55 -22.50 7.71
C MET A 336 16.91 -23.30 8.85
N ASP A 337 17.14 -24.60 8.86
CA ASP A 337 16.76 -25.44 9.99
C ASP A 337 17.45 -24.96 11.29
N PRO A 338 16.74 -24.89 12.44
CA PRO A 338 17.30 -24.38 13.68
C PRO A 338 18.55 -25.13 14.19
N LEU A 339 18.65 -26.44 13.94
CA LEU A 339 19.81 -27.23 14.36
C LEU A 339 21.04 -26.86 13.51
N ILE A 340 20.87 -26.83 12.19
CA ILE A 340 21.93 -26.49 11.23
C ILE A 340 22.40 -25.06 11.46
N TYR A 341 21.47 -24.12 11.68
CA TYR A 341 21.81 -22.73 11.95
C TYR A 341 22.68 -22.58 13.21
N LYS A 342 22.35 -23.29 14.30
CA LYS A 342 23.16 -23.28 15.53
C LYS A 342 24.59 -23.72 15.25
N GLU A 343 24.77 -24.81 14.52
CA GLU A 343 26.09 -25.34 14.20
C GLU A 343 26.90 -24.37 13.33
N VAL A 344 26.30 -23.82 12.28
CA VAL A 344 26.94 -22.83 11.38
C VAL A 344 27.40 -21.62 12.17
N ILE A 345 26.54 -21.04 13.01
CA ILE A 345 26.87 -19.87 13.83
C ILE A 345 28.00 -20.20 14.83
N THR A 346 27.95 -21.37 15.47
CA THR A 346 28.99 -21.78 16.44
C THR A 346 30.35 -22.00 15.77
N GLU A 347 30.38 -22.66 14.62
CA GLU A 347 31.61 -22.90 13.86
C GLU A 347 32.16 -21.60 13.24
N LEU A 348 31.27 -20.72 12.78
CA LEU A 348 31.66 -19.41 12.26
C LEU A 348 32.33 -18.56 13.35
N SER A 349 31.78 -18.52 14.57
CA SER A 349 32.41 -17.80 15.70
C SER A 349 33.83 -18.32 15.97
N LYS A 350 34.00 -19.65 16.04
CA LYS A 350 35.31 -20.27 16.26
C LYS A 350 36.30 -19.92 15.15
N LYS A 351 35.91 -20.03 13.88
CA LYS A 351 36.80 -19.73 12.75
C LYS A 351 37.20 -18.25 12.70
N ILE A 352 36.30 -17.33 13.02
CA ILE A 352 36.60 -15.89 13.09
C ILE A 352 37.61 -15.62 14.21
N GLN A 353 37.44 -16.24 15.39
CA GLN A 353 38.39 -16.11 16.49
C GLN A 353 39.77 -16.65 16.14
N THR A 354 39.85 -17.84 15.53
CA THR A 354 41.12 -18.41 15.09
C THR A 354 41.81 -17.55 14.02
N ALA A 355 41.05 -16.95 13.12
CA ALA A 355 41.60 -16.02 12.14
C ALA A 355 42.16 -14.76 12.82
N ALA A 356 41.42 -14.18 13.77
CA ALA A 356 41.84 -13.00 14.52
C ALA A 356 43.11 -13.26 15.36
N SER A 357 43.22 -14.43 16.01
CA SER A 357 44.39 -14.81 16.82
C SER A 357 45.64 -15.07 15.98
N ASN A 358 45.50 -15.45 14.71
CA ASN A 358 46.63 -15.70 13.81
C ASN A 358 47.16 -14.41 13.14
N SER A 359 46.40 -13.32 13.24
CA SER A 359 46.75 -12.00 12.67
C SER A 359 47.28 -10.99 13.71
N GLN A 360 47.29 -11.38 14.99
CA GLN A 360 48.04 -10.72 16.08
C GLN A 360 49.37 -11.43 16.28
#